data_AF-A0A377E3Y4-F1
#
_entry.id   AF-A0A377E3Y4-F1
#
_cell.length_a   1.000
_cell.length_b   1.000
_cell.length_c   1.000
_cell.angle_alpha   90.00
_cell.angle_beta   90.00
_cell.angle_gamma   90.00
#
_symmetry.space_group_name_H-M   'P 1'
#
loop_
_entity.id
_entity.type
_entity.pdbx_description
1 polymer ?
#
loop_
_entity_poly.entity_id
_entity_poly.type
_entity_poly.pdbx_seq_one_letter_code
_entity_poly.pdbx_strand_id
1 'polypeptide(L)'
;MDDVIASLKRINTLPLYSHIADIVSPTPWTLDIHLTQPDRWLPLLLGQVPAMILPREWETLSNFASHPIGTGPYAVIRNSTNQLKIQAFDDFFGYRALIDEVNVWVLPEIADEPAGGLMLKGPQGEEKRD
;
A
#
# COMPACT_ATOMS: atom_id res chain seq x y z
N MET A 1 9.28 -16.74 -12.31
CA MET A 1 10.36 -15.77 -12.61
C MET A 1 9.89 -14.61 -13.48
N ASP A 2 8.97 -14.83 -14.41
CA ASP A 2 8.37 -13.78 -15.25
C ASP A 2 7.91 -12.54 -14.48
N ASP A 3 7.23 -12.70 -13.34
CA ASP A 3 6.76 -11.61 -12.49
C ASP A 3 7.91 -10.71 -12.00
N VAL A 4 9.02 -11.34 -11.58
CA VAL A 4 10.21 -10.65 -11.10
C VAL A 4 10.84 -9.86 -12.24
N ILE A 5 11.04 -10.50 -13.40
CA ILE A 5 11.65 -9.86 -14.58
C ILE A 5 10.78 -8.68 -15.04
N ALA A 6 9.47 -8.86 -15.14
CA ALA A 6 8.55 -7.80 -15.56
C ALA A 6 8.57 -6.62 -14.56
N SER A 7 8.56 -6.90 -13.27
CA SER A 7 8.61 -5.88 -12.21
C SER A 7 9.91 -5.09 -12.22
N LEU A 8 11.05 -5.75 -12.42
CA LEU A 8 12.35 -5.07 -12.46
C LEU A 8 12.59 -4.34 -13.79
N LYS A 9 12.03 -4.81 -14.91
CA LYS A 9 12.02 -4.06 -16.17
C LYS A 9 11.17 -2.79 -16.05
N ARG A 10 10.03 -2.85 -15.36
CA ARG A 10 9.17 -1.69 -15.11
C ARG A 10 9.90 -0.56 -14.39
N ILE A 11 10.66 -0.86 -13.33
CA ILE A 11 11.37 0.17 -12.54
C ILE A 11 12.58 0.77 -13.24
N ASN A 12 13.09 0.14 -14.30
CA ASN A 12 14.24 0.63 -15.08
C ASN A 12 14.02 2.04 -15.63
N THR A 13 12.76 2.42 -15.88
CA THR A 13 12.37 3.78 -16.27
C THR A 13 12.69 4.85 -15.22
N LEU A 14 12.92 4.47 -13.96
CA LEU A 14 13.24 5.38 -12.87
C LEU A 14 14.77 5.63 -12.81
N PRO A 15 15.22 6.88 -12.56
CA PRO A 15 16.64 7.25 -12.65
C PRO A 15 17.59 6.35 -11.84
N LEU A 16 17.18 5.95 -10.63
CA LEU A 16 18.01 5.12 -9.73
C LEU A 16 18.23 3.69 -10.26
N TYR A 17 17.41 3.20 -11.20
CA TYR A 17 17.47 1.83 -11.73
C TYR A 17 17.83 1.79 -13.22
N SER A 18 17.99 2.96 -13.85
CA SER A 18 18.27 3.12 -15.29
C SER A 18 19.58 2.46 -15.76
N HIS A 19 20.45 2.08 -14.82
CA HIS A 19 21.71 1.41 -15.09
C HIS A 19 21.58 -0.13 -15.14
N ILE A 20 20.38 -0.68 -14.89
CA ILE A 20 20.10 -2.10 -15.16
C ILE A 20 20.06 -2.29 -16.68
N ALA A 21 21.02 -3.01 -17.23
CA ALA A 21 21.16 -3.24 -18.66
C ALA A 21 20.27 -4.41 -19.13
N ASP A 22 20.34 -5.53 -18.41
CA ASP A 22 19.62 -6.74 -18.75
C ASP A 22 19.32 -7.57 -17.51
N ILE A 23 18.29 -8.40 -17.62
CA ILE A 23 17.80 -9.27 -16.55
C ILE A 23 17.47 -10.62 -17.16
N VAL A 24 18.23 -11.65 -16.77
CA VAL A 24 18.08 -13.02 -17.28
C VAL A 24 17.87 -14.01 -16.14
N SER A 25 17.21 -15.11 -16.45
CA SER A 25 16.96 -16.19 -15.49
C SER A 25 17.46 -17.50 -16.09
N PRO A 26 18.73 -17.88 -15.82
CA PRO A 26 19.32 -19.07 -16.42
C PRO A 26 18.70 -20.37 -15.89
N THR A 27 18.11 -20.32 -14.69
CA THR A 27 17.37 -21.42 -14.06
C THR A 27 16.11 -20.89 -13.36
N PRO A 28 15.11 -21.73 -13.03
CA PRO A 28 13.82 -21.29 -12.51
C PRO A 28 13.84 -20.47 -11.21
N TRP A 29 14.94 -20.48 -10.45
CA TRP A 29 15.05 -19.80 -9.15
C TRP A 29 16.30 -18.93 -9.04
N THR A 30 16.91 -18.61 -10.18
CA THR A 30 18.10 -17.77 -10.25
C THR A 30 17.84 -16.60 -11.19
N LEU A 31 18.29 -15.42 -10.78
CA LEU A 31 18.19 -14.19 -11.54
C LEU A 31 19.57 -13.55 -11.62
N ASP A 32 20.03 -13.27 -12.84
CA ASP A 32 21.23 -12.48 -13.09
C ASP A 32 20.80 -11.08 -13.53
N ILE A 33 21.33 -10.06 -12.87
CA ILE A 33 21.09 -8.66 -13.19
C ILE A 33 22.39 -8.07 -13.71
N HIS A 34 22.40 -7.67 -14.98
CA HIS A 34 23.55 -7.05 -15.63
C HIS A 34 23.44 -5.53 -15.52
N LEU A 35 24.51 -4.87 -15.07
CA LEU A 35 24.54 -3.42 -14.88
C LEU A 35 25.49 -2.77 -15.88
N THR A 36 25.13 -1.57 -16.38
CA THR A 36 26.01 -0.76 -17.24
C THR A 36 27.16 -0.12 -16.47
N GLN A 37 27.00 0.03 -15.16
CA GLN A 37 28.02 0.56 -14.25
C GLN A 37 27.91 -0.13 -12.87
N PRO A 38 28.99 -0.20 -12.09
CA PRO A 38 28.93 -0.76 -10.74
C PRO A 38 27.97 0.02 -9.83
N ASP A 39 27.06 -0.69 -9.16
CA ASP A 39 26.21 -0.12 -8.10
C ASP A 39 26.22 -1.02 -6.86
N ARG A 40 26.91 -0.56 -5.81
CA ARG A 40 26.96 -1.24 -4.51
C ARG A 40 25.68 -1.11 -3.69
N TRP A 41 24.81 -0.17 -4.04
CA TRP A 41 23.57 0.14 -3.34
C TRP A 41 22.36 -0.55 -3.96
N LEU A 42 22.51 -1.17 -5.14
CA LEU A 42 21.43 -1.89 -5.81
C LEU A 42 20.67 -2.84 -4.87
N PRO A 43 21.29 -3.68 -4.01
CA PRO A 43 20.54 -4.53 -3.08
C PRO A 43 19.61 -3.76 -2.13
N LEU A 44 20.03 -2.56 -1.69
CA LEU A 44 19.20 -1.69 -0.86
C LEU A 44 18.06 -1.04 -1.66
N LEU A 45 18.34 -0.63 -2.90
CA LEU A 45 17.35 -0.08 -3.82
C LEU A 45 16.26 -1.12 -4.14
N LEU A 46 16.64 -2.38 -4.35
CA LEU A 46 15.69 -3.47 -4.58
C LEU A 46 14.78 -3.78 -3.38
N GLY A 47 15.12 -3.27 -2.18
CA GLY A 47 14.25 -3.33 -1.00
C GLY A 47 13.23 -2.19 -0.89
N GLN A 48 13.23 -1.23 -1.82
CA GLN A 48 12.34 -0.08 -1.77
C GLN A 48 10.98 -0.37 -2.43
N VAL A 49 9.94 0.39 -2.04
CA VAL A 49 8.57 0.26 -2.55
C VAL A 49 8.46 0.21 -4.10
N PRO A 50 9.22 1.01 -4.89
CA PRO A 50 9.13 0.93 -6.35
C PRO A 50 9.46 -0.47 -6.90
N ALA A 51 10.40 -1.17 -6.25
CA ALA A 51 10.93 -2.48 -6.65
C ALA A 51 10.09 -3.67 -6.16
N MET A 52 8.90 -3.44 -5.60
CA MET A 52 7.96 -4.51 -5.27
C MET A 52 7.66 -5.39 -6.50
N ILE A 53 7.65 -6.70 -6.27
CA ILE A 53 7.29 -7.68 -7.29
C ILE A 53 5.76 -7.73 -7.40
N LEU A 54 5.27 -7.51 -8.62
CA LEU A 54 3.87 -7.55 -8.99
C LEU A 54 3.62 -8.72 -9.96
N PRO A 55 2.41 -9.29 -10.00
CA PRO A 55 2.02 -10.23 -11.05
C PRO A 55 2.26 -9.61 -12.42
N ARG A 56 2.82 -10.34 -13.37
CA ARG A 56 3.16 -9.84 -14.71
C ARG A 56 1.96 -9.16 -15.40
N GLU A 57 0.78 -9.72 -15.20
CA GLU A 57 -0.49 -9.28 -15.78
C GLU A 57 -1.18 -8.14 -15.01
N TRP A 58 -0.56 -7.58 -13.96
CA TRP A 58 -1.19 -6.63 -13.02
C TRP A 58 -1.92 -5.45 -13.70
N GLU A 59 -1.40 -4.92 -14.81
CA GLU A 59 -2.00 -3.82 -15.57
C GLU A 59 -3.38 -4.18 -16.16
N THR A 60 -3.58 -5.47 -16.47
CA THR A 60 -4.82 -5.98 -17.06
C THR A 60 -5.82 -6.47 -16.00
N LEU A 61 -5.38 -6.61 -14.75
CA LEU A 61 -6.23 -7.05 -13.66
C LEU A 61 -7.18 -5.92 -13.26
N SER A 62 -8.48 -6.22 -13.32
CA SER A 62 -9.51 -5.27 -12.90
C SER A 62 -9.31 -4.86 -11.45
N ASN A 63 -9.46 -3.56 -11.17
CA ASN A 63 -9.44 -3.02 -9.81
C ASN A 63 -8.12 -3.19 -9.05
N PHE A 64 -6.99 -3.51 -9.70
CA PHE A 64 -5.70 -3.77 -9.04
C PHE A 64 -5.26 -2.66 -8.07
N ALA A 65 -5.47 -1.39 -8.43
CA ALA A 65 -5.12 -0.26 -7.56
C ALA A 65 -5.90 -0.26 -6.22
N SER A 66 -7.12 -0.81 -6.22
CA SER A 66 -7.95 -0.93 -5.02
C SER A 66 -7.81 -2.30 -4.33
N HIS A 67 -7.53 -3.36 -5.09
CA HIS A 67 -7.40 -4.74 -4.61
C HIS A 67 -6.07 -5.32 -5.13
N PRO A 68 -4.93 -4.86 -4.58
CA PRO A 68 -3.63 -5.31 -5.04
C PRO A 68 -3.40 -6.79 -4.71
N ILE A 69 -2.69 -7.48 -5.60
CA ILE A 69 -2.23 -8.85 -5.41
C ILE A 69 -0.71 -8.82 -5.27
N GLY A 70 -0.20 -9.44 -4.21
CA GLY A 70 1.23 -9.55 -3.93
C GLY A 70 1.50 -10.75 -3.03
N THR A 71 2.75 -10.89 -2.61
CA THR A 71 3.24 -12.04 -1.82
C THR A 71 3.51 -11.66 -0.36
N GLY A 72 2.86 -10.62 0.14
CA GLY A 72 3.03 -10.13 1.51
C GLY A 72 2.25 -10.95 2.55
N PRO A 73 2.46 -10.69 3.85
CA PRO A 73 1.81 -11.43 4.94
C PRO A 73 0.32 -11.08 5.13
N TYR A 74 -0.19 -10.08 4.41
CA TYR A 74 -1.60 -9.68 4.43
C TYR A 74 -2.14 -9.53 3.02
N ALA A 75 -3.42 -9.86 2.84
CA ALA A 75 -4.18 -9.63 1.62
C ALA A 75 -5.30 -8.61 1.86
N VAL A 76 -5.63 -7.82 0.83
CA VAL A 76 -6.74 -6.86 0.89
C VAL A 76 -8.07 -7.61 0.74
N ILE A 77 -8.92 -7.51 1.77
CA ILE A 77 -10.27 -8.10 1.78
C ILE A 77 -11.32 -7.06 1.38
N ARG A 78 -11.10 -5.79 1.75
CA ARG A 78 -11.99 -4.69 1.40
C ARG A 78 -11.21 -3.40 1.31
N ASN A 79 -11.40 -2.66 0.23
CA ASN A 79 -10.92 -1.29 0.10
C ASN A 79 -12.05 -0.39 -0.37
N SER A 80 -12.53 0.46 0.53
CA SER A 80 -13.61 1.41 0.30
C SER A 80 -13.20 2.79 0.82
N THR A 81 -13.93 3.84 0.44
CA THR A 81 -13.58 5.23 0.80
C THR A 81 -13.32 5.46 2.29
N ASN A 82 -14.01 4.71 3.16
CA ASN A 82 -13.95 4.92 4.61
C ASN A 82 -13.27 3.77 5.37
N GLN A 83 -12.86 2.71 4.67
CA GLN A 83 -12.33 1.52 5.32
C GLN A 83 -11.41 0.73 4.39
N LEU A 84 -10.20 0.44 4.87
CA LEU A 84 -9.32 -0.60 4.36
C LEU A 84 -9.28 -1.75 5.38
N LYS A 85 -9.64 -2.95 4.93
CA LYS A 85 -9.55 -4.19 5.71
C LYS A 85 -8.57 -5.13 5.03
N ILE A 86 -7.57 -5.57 5.79
CA ILE A 86 -6.60 -6.57 5.37
C ILE A 86 -6.63 -7.76 6.33
N GLN A 87 -6.40 -8.95 5.81
CA GLN A 87 -6.41 -10.20 6.58
C GLN A 87 -5.08 -10.92 6.41
N ALA A 88 -4.63 -11.61 7.45
CA ALA A 88 -3.45 -12.46 7.41
C ALA A 88 -3.56 -13.45 6.23
N PHE A 89 -2.50 -13.58 5.46
CA PHE A 89 -2.40 -14.51 4.34
C PHE A 89 -1.78 -15.82 4.81
N ASP A 90 -2.59 -16.88 4.87
CA ASP A 90 -2.18 -18.18 5.43
C ASP A 90 -1.09 -18.86 4.59
N ASP A 91 -1.05 -18.61 3.27
CA ASP A 91 -0.03 -19.16 2.36
C ASP A 91 1.22 -18.25 2.25
N PHE A 92 1.41 -17.30 3.17
CA PHE A 92 2.63 -16.50 3.22
C PHE A 92 3.84 -17.38 3.51
N PHE A 93 4.88 -17.28 2.66
CA PHE A 93 6.05 -18.18 2.72
C PHE A 93 6.89 -18.07 4.00
N GLY A 94 6.78 -16.95 4.73
CA GLY A 94 7.52 -16.70 5.96
C GLY A 94 6.73 -17.04 7.21
N TYR A 95 6.86 -16.21 8.24
CA TYR A 95 6.01 -16.33 9.43
C TYR A 95 4.66 -15.68 9.17
N ARG A 96 3.59 -16.44 9.39
CA ARG A 96 2.22 -15.92 9.38
C ARG A 96 2.10 -14.73 10.35
N ALA A 97 1.37 -13.71 9.92
CA ALA A 97 1.01 -12.61 10.79
C ALA A 97 0.28 -13.09 12.06
N LEU A 98 0.65 -12.53 13.22
CA LEU A 98 0.00 -12.84 14.50
C LEU A 98 -1.37 -12.17 14.62
N ILE A 99 -1.60 -11.08 13.89
CA ILE A 99 -2.87 -10.37 13.85
C ILE A 99 -3.64 -10.90 12.65
N ASP A 100 -4.79 -11.51 12.91
CA ASP A 100 -5.61 -12.10 11.83
C ASP A 100 -6.23 -11.04 10.92
N GLU A 101 -6.60 -9.90 11.47
CA GLU A 101 -7.31 -8.85 10.75
C GLU A 101 -6.88 -7.46 11.21
N VAL A 102 -6.59 -6.58 10.26
CA VAL A 102 -6.31 -5.17 10.50
C VAL A 102 -7.35 -4.34 9.76
N ASN A 103 -8.04 -3.46 10.50
CA ASN A 103 -9.02 -2.52 9.96
C ASN A 103 -8.50 -1.09 10.13
N VAL A 104 -8.31 -0.41 9.00
CA VAL A 104 -7.96 1.01 8.95
C VAL A 104 -9.23 1.77 8.57
N TRP A 105 -9.70 2.62 9.47
CA TRP A 105 -10.88 3.46 9.25
C TRP A 105 -10.46 4.88 8.89
N VAL A 106 -11.06 5.42 7.84
CA VAL A 106 -10.97 6.84 7.53
C VAL A 106 -12.17 7.51 8.17
N LEU A 107 -11.93 8.24 9.24
CA LEU A 107 -12.93 9.11 9.84
C LEU A 107 -12.94 10.41 9.02
N PRO A 108 -14.11 10.88 8.54
CA PRO A 108 -14.23 12.24 8.05
C PRO A 108 -13.70 13.18 9.13
N GLU A 109 -13.09 14.31 8.73
CA GLU A 109 -12.79 15.38 9.67
C GLU A 109 -14.00 15.55 10.58
N ILE A 110 -13.81 15.26 11.87
CA ILE A 110 -14.72 15.77 12.90
C ILE A 110 -14.70 17.25 12.60
N ALA A 111 -15.80 17.77 12.05
CA ALA A 111 -15.88 19.16 11.66
C ALA A 111 -15.24 19.98 12.78
N ASP A 112 -14.37 20.91 12.40
CA ASP A 112 -13.98 22.03 13.24
C ASP A 112 -15.27 22.75 13.66
N GLU A 113 -16.03 22.18 14.59
CA GLU A 113 -16.88 22.95 15.46
C GLU A 113 -15.90 23.67 16.38
N PRO A 114 -15.79 25.00 16.33
CA PRO A 114 -15.28 25.71 17.48
C PRO A 114 -16.29 25.43 18.60
N ALA A 115 -16.03 24.37 19.37
CA ALA A 115 -16.67 24.11 20.65
C ALA A 115 -16.17 25.20 21.63
N GLY A 116 -16.65 26.41 21.40
CA GLY A 116 -16.39 27.64 22.13
C GLY A 116 -17.55 28.63 21.98
N GLY A 117 -18.66 28.23 21.38
CA GLY A 117 -19.93 28.95 21.47
C GLY A 117 -20.56 28.72 22.84
N LEU A 118 -20.20 29.53 23.83
CA LEU A 118 -20.90 29.58 25.12
C LEU A 118 -22.37 29.98 24.86
N MET A 119 -23.29 29.03 24.91
CA MET A 119 -24.72 29.34 24.98
C MET A 119 -25.07 29.77 26.40
N LEU A 120 -25.19 31.09 26.60
CA LEU A 120 -25.80 31.63 27.81
C LEU A 120 -27.32 31.38 27.76
N LYS A 121 -27.78 30.39 28.52
CA LYS A 121 -29.20 30.15 28.73
C LYS A 121 -29.73 31.18 29.73
N GLY A 122 -30.31 32.27 29.23
CA GLY A 122 -31.08 33.19 30.07
C GLY A 122 -32.33 32.47 30.61
N PRO A 123 -32.74 32.69 31.88
CA PRO A 123 -33.98 32.13 32.38
C PRO A 123 -35.16 32.78 31.65
N GLN A 124 -35.97 31.94 31.01
CA GLN A 124 -37.25 32.32 30.43
C GLN A 124 -38.36 31.74 31.32
N GLY A 125 -39.18 32.65 31.84
CA GLY A 125 -40.31 32.43 32.74
C GLY A 125 -40.34 33.59 33.73
N GLU A 126 -41.40 34.38 33.89
CA GLU A 126 -42.82 34.13 33.63
C GLU A 126 -43.56 35.46 33.38
N GLU A 127 -44.59 35.42 32.54
CA GLU A 127 -45.60 36.47 32.43
C GLU A 127 -46.36 36.65 33.74
N LYS A 128 -46.61 37.90 34.18
CA LYS A 128 -47.98 38.46 34.36
C LYS A 128 -47.99 39.90 34.91
N ARG A 129 -48.79 40.72 34.22
CA ARG A 129 -49.78 41.74 34.67
C ARG A 129 -49.45 42.60 35.89
N ASP A 130 -49.45 43.92 35.73
CA ASP A 130 -50.63 44.81 35.78
C ASP A 130 -50.37 46.11 35.00
#